data_AF-A0A935FLT9-F1
#
_entry.id   AF-A0A935FLT9-F1
#
_cell.length_a   1.000
_cell.length_b   1.000
_cell.length_c   1.000
_cell.angle_alpha   90.00
_cell.angle_beta   90.00
_cell.angle_gamma   90.00
#
_symmetry.space_group_name_H-M   'P 1'
#
loop_
_entity.id
_entity.type
_entity.pdbx_description
1 polymer ?
#
loop_
_entity_poly.entity_id
_entity_poly.type
_entity_poly.pdbx_seq_one_letter_code
_entity_poly.pdbx_strand_id
1 'polypeptide(L)'
;MIPEFKNLSQQEVNTIIDAPALVTILIAGAEGKIDEKEIDWGSYVVHFRVSEYESSSMMRVYKEVDKVFNDSVKQFIEGLPQDTDQRSIV
;
A
#
# COMPACT_ATOMS: atom_id res chain seq x y z
N MET A 1 18.04 1.77 -1.92
CA MET A 1 17.71 2.58 -3.11
C MET A 1 17.47 1.60 -4.27
N ILE A 2 16.30 1.68 -4.92
CA ILE A 2 15.86 0.73 -5.97
C ILE A 2 16.42 1.19 -7.32
N PRO A 3 17.31 0.43 -8.00
CA PRO A 3 17.96 0.87 -9.24
C PRO A 3 16.99 1.24 -10.36
N GLU A 4 15.85 0.55 -10.41
CA GLU A 4 14.79 0.75 -11.39
C GLU A 4 14.13 2.13 -11.27
N PHE A 5 14.23 2.78 -10.11
CA PHE A 5 13.63 4.08 -9.82
C PHE A 5 14.55 5.27 -10.15
N LYS A 6 15.71 5.04 -10.77
CA LYS A 6 16.73 6.08 -11.02
C LYS A 6 16.24 7.31 -11.80
N ASN A 7 15.17 7.17 -12.58
CA ASN A 7 14.60 8.24 -13.42
C ASN A 7 13.28 8.79 -12.85
N LEU A 8 12.85 8.33 -11.69
CA LEU A 8 11.62 8.78 -11.04
C LEU A 8 11.93 9.95 -10.11
N SER A 9 11.02 10.91 -10.10
CA SER A 9 10.95 11.92 -9.04
C SER A 9 10.64 11.27 -7.69
N GLN A 10 10.96 11.97 -6.60
CA GLN A 10 10.63 11.49 -5.26
C GLN A 10 9.12 11.28 -5.09
N GLN A 11 8.30 12.13 -5.73
CA GLN A 11 6.85 12.00 -5.69
C GLN A 11 6.37 10.70 -6.35
N GLU A 12 6.89 10.36 -7.54
CA GLU A 12 6.57 9.11 -8.22
C GLU A 12 7.02 7.89 -7.41
N VAL A 13 8.21 7.95 -6.80
CA VAL A 13 8.68 6.88 -5.90
C VAL A 13 7.71 6.71 -4.73
N ASN A 14 7.32 7.79 -4.07
CA ASN A 14 6.36 7.73 -2.97
C ASN A 14 5.04 7.13 -3.43
N THR A 15 4.50 7.56 -4.57
CA THR A 15 3.27 6.98 -5.14
C THR A 15 3.37 5.47 -5.34
N ILE A 16 4.51 4.95 -5.83
CA ILE A 16 4.68 3.50 -6.02
C ILE A 16 4.76 2.77 -4.67
N ILE A 17 5.46 3.33 -3.68
CA ILE A 17 5.59 2.73 -2.35
C ILE A 17 4.26 2.74 -1.59
N ASP A 18 3.47 3.80 -1.74
CA ASP A 18 2.18 3.97 -1.08
C ASP A 18 1.07 3.14 -1.75
N ALA A 19 1.23 2.80 -3.04
CA ALA A 19 0.19 2.16 -3.84
C ALA A 19 -0.40 0.89 -3.21
N PRO A 20 0.37 -0.06 -2.64
CA PRO A 20 -0.21 -1.25 -2.01
C PRO A 20 -1.12 -0.93 -0.81
N ALA A 21 -0.77 0.08 -0.01
CA ALA A 21 -1.60 0.53 1.11
C ALA A 21 -2.89 1.19 0.60
N LEU A 22 -2.79 2.06 -0.40
CA LEU A 22 -3.94 2.70 -1.05
C LEU A 22 -4.89 1.68 -1.69
N VAL A 23 -4.35 0.68 -2.41
CA VAL A 23 -5.15 -0.41 -3.00
C VAL A 23 -5.86 -1.24 -1.93
N THR A 24 -5.17 -1.55 -0.82
CA THR A 24 -5.79 -2.25 0.31
C THR A 24 -6.97 -1.46 0.86
N ILE A 25 -6.82 -0.16 1.03
CA ILE A 25 -7.89 0.73 1.52
C ILE A 25 -9.05 0.80 0.53
N LEU A 26 -8.80 0.88 -0.77
CA LEU A 26 -9.86 0.89 -1.78
C LEU A 26 -10.67 -0.41 -1.77
N ILE A 27 -9.99 -1.55 -1.62
CA ILE A 27 -10.64 -2.86 -1.55
C ILE A 27 -11.45 -2.97 -0.24
N ALA A 28 -10.83 -2.67 0.90
CA ALA A 28 -11.48 -2.76 2.20
C ALA A 28 -12.62 -1.74 2.37
N GLY A 29 -12.48 -0.57 1.76
CA GLY A 29 -13.49 0.49 1.80
C GLY A 29 -14.70 0.25 0.89
N ALA A 30 -14.67 -0.75 0.01
CA ALA A 30 -15.70 -0.95 -1.02
C ALA A 30 -17.08 -1.26 -0.44
N GLU A 31 -17.15 -1.99 0.67
CA GLU A 31 -18.40 -2.27 1.41
C GLU A 31 -18.72 -1.20 2.46
N GLY A 32 -17.94 -0.13 2.48
CA GLY A 32 -18.11 1.03 3.33
C GLY A 32 -17.60 0.88 4.77
N LYS A 33 -17.05 -0.27 5.12
CA LYS A 33 -16.37 -0.50 6.40
C LYS A 33 -15.04 -1.19 6.12
N ILE A 34 -13.95 -0.55 6.55
CA ILE A 34 -12.62 -1.17 6.54
C ILE A 34 -12.52 -2.05 7.79
N ASP A 35 -12.34 -3.36 7.61
CA ASP A 35 -12.13 -4.32 8.68
C ASP A 35 -10.63 -4.63 8.87
N GLU A 36 -10.24 -4.93 10.12
CA GLU A 36 -8.86 -5.30 10.46
C GLU A 36 -8.39 -6.52 9.64
N LYS A 37 -9.29 -7.47 9.38
CA LYS A 37 -8.98 -8.66 8.56
C LYS A 37 -8.55 -8.33 7.14
N GLU A 38 -9.08 -7.26 6.56
CA GLU A 38 -8.76 -6.84 5.19
C GLU A 38 -7.39 -6.16 5.15
N ILE A 39 -7.06 -5.39 6.19
CA ILE A 39 -5.73 -4.81 6.40
C ILE A 39 -4.70 -5.92 6.61
N ASP A 40 -5.00 -6.88 7.49
CA ASP A 40 -4.14 -8.03 7.75
C ASP A 40 -3.88 -8.84 6.49
N TRP A 41 -4.88 -9.00 5.62
CA TRP A 41 -4.70 -9.66 4.34
C TRP A 41 -3.78 -8.88 3.40
N GLY A 42 -3.92 -7.55 3.34
CA GLY A 42 -3.01 -6.69 2.59
C GLY A 42 -1.56 -6.82 3.09
N SER A 43 -1.38 -6.79 4.41
CA SER A 43 -0.07 -6.95 5.08
C SER A 43 0.55 -8.32 4.77
N TYR A 44 -0.24 -9.39 4.87
CA TYR A 44 0.18 -10.74 4.50
C TYR A 44 0.64 -10.83 3.04
N VAL A 45 -0.12 -10.25 2.10
CA VAL A 45 0.24 -10.26 0.67
C VAL A 45 1.53 -9.49 0.42
N VAL A 46 1.71 -8.32 1.02
CA VAL A 46 2.96 -7.54 0.91
C VAL A 46 4.15 -8.33 1.42
N HIS A 47 4.03 -8.92 2.60
CA HIS A 47 5.09 -9.73 3.20
C HIS A 47 5.42 -10.97 2.36
N PHE A 48 4.40 -11.67 1.84
CA PHE A 48 4.57 -12.82 0.96
C PHE A 48 5.31 -12.46 -0.34
N ARG A 49 5.04 -11.28 -0.92
CA ARG A 49 5.73 -10.80 -2.13
C ARG A 49 7.22 -10.51 -1.92
N VAL A 50 7.67 -10.34 -0.67
CA VAL A 50 9.09 -10.22 -0.33
C VAL A 50 9.81 -11.57 -0.42
N SER A 51 9.16 -12.67 -0.04
CA SER A 51 9.78 -13.99 0.05
C SER A 51 9.72 -14.80 -1.25
N GLU A 52 8.75 -14.55 -2.13
CA GLU A 52 8.56 -15.32 -3.38
C GLU A 52 9.60 -15.05 -4.48
N TYR A 53 10.31 -13.92 -4.43
CA TYR A 53 11.13 -13.47 -5.56
C TYR A 53 12.55 -13.06 -5.15
N GLU A 54 13.38 -14.01 -4.71
CA GLU A 54 14.70 -13.76 -4.11
C GLU A 54 15.65 -12.82 -4.89
N SER A 55 15.40 -12.51 -6.16
CA SER A 55 16.26 -11.67 -6.99
C SER A 55 15.55 -10.69 -7.95
N SER A 56 14.22 -10.54 -7.89
CA SER A 56 13.52 -9.66 -8.83
C SER A 56 13.62 -8.17 -8.46
N SER A 57 13.48 -7.31 -9.47
CA SER A 57 13.28 -5.86 -9.27
C SER A 57 12.06 -5.58 -8.41
N MET A 58 11.00 -6.38 -8.57
CA MET A 58 9.76 -6.24 -7.81
C MET A 58 9.92 -6.58 -6.33
N MET A 59 10.74 -7.57 -5.98
CA MET A 59 11.05 -7.87 -4.59
C MET A 59 11.67 -6.67 -3.88
N ARG A 60 12.56 -5.92 -4.55
CA ARG A 60 13.16 -4.71 -3.98
C ARG A 60 12.11 -3.65 -3.66
N VAL A 61 11.10 -3.50 -4.52
CA VAL A 61 9.95 -2.63 -4.27
C VAL A 61 9.17 -3.11 -3.05
N TYR A 62 8.75 -4.37 -3.04
CA TYR A 62 7.97 -4.91 -1.92
C TYR A 62 8.74 -4.90 -0.60
N LYS A 63 10.08 -5.01 -0.59
CA LYS A 63 10.90 -4.82 0.62
C LYS A 63 10.81 -3.41 1.19
N GLU A 64 10.68 -2.39 0.36
CA GLU A 64 10.49 -1.02 0.85
C GLU A 64 9.04 -0.77 1.28
N VAL A 65 8.07 -1.32 0.55
CA VAL A 65 6.65 -1.29 0.93
C VAL A 65 6.43 -1.97 2.29
N ASP A 66 6.95 -3.18 2.49
CA ASP A 66 6.76 -3.99 3.71
C ASP A 66 7.18 -3.24 4.99
N LYS A 67 8.23 -2.42 4.91
CA LYS A 67 8.71 -1.60 6.05
C LYS A 67 7.71 -0.54 6.50
N VAL A 68 6.91 -0.01 5.58
CA VAL A 68 6.06 1.18 5.83
C VAL A 68 4.57 0.88 5.68
N PHE A 69 4.20 -0.32 5.24
CA PHE A 69 2.84 -0.66 4.84
C PHE A 69 1.80 -0.37 5.94
N ASN A 70 1.99 -0.93 7.14
CA ASN A 70 1.02 -0.79 8.23
C ASN A 70 0.88 0.68 8.69
N ASP A 71 1.99 1.41 8.78
CA ASP A 71 1.98 2.82 9.14
C ASP A 71 1.29 3.67 8.06
N SER A 72 1.54 3.36 6.78
CA SER A 72 0.91 4.03 5.64
C SER A 72 -0.59 3.79 5.62
N VAL A 73 -1.04 2.55 5.82
CA VAL A 73 -2.47 2.20 5.91
C VAL A 73 -3.13 3.00 7.04
N LYS A 74 -2.53 3.00 8.23
CA LYS A 74 -3.05 3.75 9.37
C LYS A 74 -3.14 5.25 9.08
N GLN A 75 -2.07 5.84 8.55
CA GLN A 75 -2.03 7.27 8.22
C GLN A 75 -3.09 7.64 7.17
N PHE A 76 -3.27 6.82 6.14
CA PHE A 76 -4.29 7.06 5.13
C PHE A 76 -5.70 6.93 5.70
N ILE A 77 -5.98 5.91 6.53
CA ILE A 77 -7.30 5.78 7.18
C ILE A 77 -7.61 6.97 8.08
N GLU A 78 -6.64 7.45 8.86
CA GLU A 78 -6.80 8.65 9.70
C GLU A 78 -7.05 9.93 8.89
N GLY A 79 -6.50 10.00 7.67
CA GLY A 79 -6.67 11.13 6.76
C GLY A 79 -7.93 11.08 5.88
N LEU A 80 -8.64 9.95 5.84
CA LEU A 80 -9.80 9.76 4.97
C LEU A 80 -11.12 10.06 5.70
N PRO A 81 -12.14 10.58 4.97
CA PRO A 81 -13.49 10.64 5.49
C PRO A 81 -13.97 9.26 5.95
N GLN A 82 -14.65 9.20 7.09
CA GLN A 82 -15.23 7.95 7.60
C GLN A 82 -16.43 7.48 6.75
N ASP A 83 -17.05 8.41 6.02
CA ASP A 83 -18.19 8.15 5.16
C ASP A 83 -17.76 7.66 3.77
N THR A 84 -18.39 6.58 3.31
CA THR A 84 -18.03 5.89 2.06
C THR A 84 -18.41 6.67 0.83
N ASP A 85 -19.54 7.37 0.86
CA ASP A 85 -19.98 8.20 -0.26
C ASP A 85 -19.01 9.38 -0.41
N GLN A 86 -18.54 9.94 0.71
CA GLN A 86 -17.50 10.99 0.69
C GLN A 86 -16.14 10.49 0.18
N ARG A 87 -15.79 9.22 0.39
CA ARG A 87 -14.55 8.63 -0.17
C ARG A 87 -14.63 8.34 -1.67
N SER A 88 -15.83 8.11 -2.21
CA SER A 88 -16.04 7.68 -3.60
C SER A 88 -16.19 8.82 -4.61
N ILE A 89 -16.26 10.08 -4.14
CA ILE A 89 -16.46 11.28 -4.97
C ILE A 89 -15.12 11.95 -5.35
N VAL A 90 -14.01 11.55 -4.72
CA VAL A 90 -12.66 12.11 -4.94
C VAL A 90 -11.97 11.46 -6.13
#